data_AF-A0A4U8QBA9-F1
#
_entry.id   AF-A0A4U8QBA9-F1
#
_cell.length_a   1.000
_cell.length_b   1.000
_cell.length_c   1.000
_cell.angle_alpha   90.00
_cell.angle_beta   90.00
_cell.angle_gamma   90.00
#
_symmetry.space_group_name_H-M   'P 1'
#
loop_
_entity.id
_entity.type
_entity.pdbx_description
1 polymer ?
#
loop_
_entity_poly.entity_id
_entity_poly.type
_entity_poly.pdbx_seq_one_letter_code
_entity_poly.pdbx_strand_id
1 'polypeptide(L)'
;MKQSKAITFIGGYHVFSAIVVLLSLLLNGSPMNTVFGVPQIPDYIVKMLVVIIYIPTGYLFMKRVTISYWILLILQIIFFFISAGLAKRFSTQPYIGNMIYSLFVIVVTILRRKEFCNRIDVIWNDNRG
;
A
#
# COMPACT_ATOMS: atom_id res chain seq x y z
N MET A 1 13.45 11.45 18.23
CA MET A 1 13.93 10.33 17.39
C MET A 1 13.95 10.80 15.94
N LYS A 2 15.04 10.54 15.19
CA LYS A 2 15.12 10.91 13.77
C LYS A 2 14.04 10.12 13.00
N GLN A 3 13.20 10.82 12.23
CA GLN A 3 12.14 10.21 11.41
C GLN A 3 12.76 9.12 10.50
N SER A 4 12.23 7.89 10.54
CA SER A 4 12.73 6.82 9.69
C SER A 4 12.46 7.10 8.21
N LYS A 5 13.53 7.15 7.41
CA LYS A 5 13.45 7.25 5.96
C LYS A 5 12.72 6.06 5.34
N ALA A 6 12.79 4.88 5.96
CA ALA A 6 12.15 3.67 5.45
C ALA A 6 10.62 3.76 5.45
N ILE A 7 10.02 4.31 6.51
CA ILE A 7 8.57 4.46 6.58
C ILE A 7 8.09 5.55 5.61
N THR A 8 8.85 6.64 5.45
CA THR A 8 8.55 7.66 4.43
C THR A 8 8.64 7.08 3.02
N PHE A 9 9.64 6.23 2.75
CA PHE A 9 9.77 5.51 1.49
C PHE A 9 8.59 4.55 1.24
N ILE A 10 8.18 3.77 2.25
CA ILE A 10 7.03 2.85 2.13
C ILE A 10 5.75 3.61 1.85
N GLY A 11 5.47 4.68 2.62
CA GLY A 11 4.28 5.49 2.41
C GLY A 11 4.28 6.19 1.04
N GLY A 12 5.43 6.73 0.63
CA GLY A 12 5.62 7.32 -0.69
C GLY A 12 5.46 6.31 -1.83
N TYR A 13 5.97 5.09 -1.66
CA TYR A 13 5.78 4.00 -2.61
C TYR A 13 4.29 3.68 -2.80
N HIS A 14 3.49 3.60 -1.73
CA HIS A 14 2.06 3.35 -1.85
C HIS A 14 1.34 4.46 -2.63
N VAL A 15 1.68 5.72 -2.35
CA VAL A 15 1.14 6.87 -3.11
C VAL A 15 1.55 6.80 -4.57
N PHE A 16 2.82 6.54 -4.85
CA PHE A 16 3.34 6.43 -6.22
C PHE A 16 2.68 5.28 -6.99
N SER A 17 2.57 4.10 -6.37
CA SER A 17 1.88 2.95 -6.96
C SER A 17 0.42 3.28 -7.29
N ALA A 18 -0.28 4.01 -6.43
CA ALA A 18 -1.65 4.44 -6.68
C ALA A 18 -1.74 5.42 -7.87
N ILE A 19 -0.79 6.35 -7.99
CA ILE A 19 -0.71 7.26 -9.14
C ILE A 19 -0.47 6.47 -10.44
N VAL A 20 0.44 5.49 -10.42
CA VAL A 20 0.68 4.61 -11.58
C VAL A 20 -0.58 3.84 -11.97
N VAL A 21 -1.35 3.34 -10.99
CA VAL A 21 -2.63 2.66 -11.23
C VAL A 21 -3.68 3.62 -11.79
N LEU A 22 -3.74 4.86 -11.30
CA LEU A 22 -4.62 5.90 -11.84
C LEU A 22 -4.27 6.23 -13.30
N LEU A 23 -2.98 6.39 -13.62
CA LEU A 23 -2.54 6.59 -15.01
C LEU A 23 -2.89 5.38 -15.88
N SER A 24 -2.73 4.16 -15.35
CA SER A 24 -3.14 2.94 -16.04
C SER A 24 -4.65 2.83 -16.26
N LEU A 25 -5.47 3.54 -15.48
CA LEU A 25 -6.91 3.64 -15.73
C LEU A 25 -7.21 4.58 -16.90
N LEU A 26 -6.50 5.71 -16.97
CA LEU A 26 -6.69 6.73 -18.01
C LEU A 26 -6.11 6.34 -19.38
N LEU A 27 -5.02 5.56 -19.38
CA LEU A 27 -4.25 5.22 -20.57
C LEU A 27 -4.47 3.78 -21.06
N ASN A 28 -5.53 3.09 -20.59
CA ASN A 28 -5.79 1.68 -20.90
C ASN A 28 -4.59 0.75 -20.62
N GLY A 29 -3.91 0.95 -19.49
CA GLY A 29 -2.79 0.13 -19.05
C GLY A 29 -3.19 -1.22 -18.46
N SER A 30 -2.21 -1.94 -17.92
CA SER A 30 -2.28 -3.33 -17.45
C SER A 30 -3.55 -3.70 -16.66
N PRO A 31 -4.09 -4.93 -16.85
CA PRO A 31 -5.27 -5.44 -16.14
C PRO A 31 -4.92 -5.77 -14.68
N MET A 32 -5.20 -4.82 -13.78
CA MET A 32 -4.96 -4.95 -12.35
C MET A 32 -5.83 -6.03 -11.71
N ASN A 33 -7.05 -6.27 -12.19
CA ASN A 33 -7.90 -7.36 -11.67
C ASN A 33 -7.21 -8.73 -11.73
N THR A 34 -6.46 -9.02 -12.80
CA THR A 34 -5.66 -10.24 -12.94
C THR A 34 -4.43 -10.21 -12.02
N VAL A 35 -3.77 -9.06 -11.89
CA VAL A 35 -2.62 -8.88 -10.99
C VAL A 35 -3.01 -9.13 -9.53
N PHE A 36 -4.22 -8.71 -9.13
CA PHE A 36 -4.77 -8.92 -7.78
C PHE A 36 -5.50 -10.26 -7.61
N GLY A 37 -5.55 -11.12 -8.64
CA GLY A 37 -6.18 -12.44 -8.56
C GLY A 37 -7.71 -12.41 -8.43
N VAL A 38 -8.35 -11.33 -8.89
CA VAL A 38 -9.80 -11.12 -8.89
C VAL A 38 -10.35 -10.87 -10.30
N PRO A 39 -10.07 -11.75 -11.29
CA PRO A 39 -10.44 -11.53 -12.69
C PRO A 39 -11.96 -11.36 -12.92
N GLN A 40 -12.79 -11.86 -12.00
CA GLN A 40 -14.24 -11.71 -12.01
C GLN A 40 -14.73 -10.29 -11.73
N ILE A 41 -13.89 -9.43 -11.13
CA ILE A 41 -14.22 -8.04 -10.86
C ILE A 41 -13.77 -7.18 -12.05
N PRO A 42 -14.61 -6.27 -12.56
CA PRO A 42 -14.22 -5.32 -13.59
C PRO A 42 -12.95 -4.55 -13.21
N ASP A 43 -11.99 -4.50 -14.12
CA ASP A 43 -10.66 -3.91 -13.88
C ASP A 43 -10.72 -2.46 -13.40
N TYR A 44 -11.61 -1.65 -13.96
CA TYR A 44 -11.77 -0.25 -13.56
C TYR A 44 -12.19 -0.12 -12.09
N ILE A 45 -13.00 -1.05 -11.55
CA ILE A 45 -13.41 -1.06 -10.13
C ILE A 45 -12.19 -1.36 -9.26
N VAL A 46 -11.39 -2.36 -9.62
CA VAL A 46 -10.17 -2.72 -8.89
C VAL A 46 -9.18 -1.54 -8.88
N LYS A 47 -8.95 -0.92 -10.03
CA LYS A 47 -8.09 0.27 -10.15
C LYS A 47 -8.58 1.43 -9.27
N MET A 48 -9.87 1.75 -9.30
CA MET A 48 -10.44 2.82 -8.46
C MET A 48 -10.30 2.52 -6.96
N LEU A 49 -10.57 1.28 -6.53
CA LEU A 49 -10.41 0.88 -5.13
C LEU A 49 -8.97 1.05 -4.65
N VAL A 50 -8.00 0.61 -5.46
CA VAL A 50 -6.58 0.78 -5.14
C VAL A 50 -6.25 2.26 -4.98
N VAL A 51 -6.67 3.13 -5.90
CA VAL A 51 -6.41 4.58 -5.83
C VAL A 51 -7.00 5.20 -4.56
N ILE A 52 -8.27 4.92 -4.27
CA ILE A 52 -8.99 5.47 -3.12
C ILE A 52 -8.38 5.02 -1.78
N ILE A 53 -7.85 3.79 -1.71
CA ILE A 53 -7.26 3.25 -0.48
C ILE A 53 -5.80 3.68 -0.32
N TYR A 54 -4.99 3.55 -1.37
CA TYR A 54 -3.53 3.70 -1.26
C TYR A 54 -3.09 5.16 -1.14
N ILE A 55 -3.74 6.11 -1.81
CA ILE A 55 -3.33 7.53 -1.71
C ILE A 55 -3.49 8.04 -0.26
N PRO A 56 -4.69 7.96 0.37
CA PRO A 56 -4.86 8.45 1.74
C PRO A 56 -4.02 7.64 2.73
N THR A 57 -4.01 6.30 2.60
CA THR A 57 -3.25 5.45 3.54
C THR A 57 -1.76 5.73 3.46
N GLY A 58 -1.19 5.83 2.25
CA GLY A 58 0.22 6.14 2.04
C GLY A 58 0.60 7.51 2.61
N TYR A 59 -0.25 8.52 2.40
CA TYR A 59 -0.05 9.85 2.98
C TYR A 59 -0.08 9.84 4.52
N LEU A 60 -1.11 9.24 5.11
CA LEU A 60 -1.24 9.13 6.57
C LEU A 60 -0.11 8.27 7.17
N PHE A 61 0.43 7.30 6.43
CA PHE A 61 1.56 6.49 6.86
C PHE A 61 2.86 7.30 6.89
N MET A 62 3.11 8.13 5.87
CA MET A 62 4.23 9.08 5.89
C MET A 62 4.15 10.03 7.08
N LYS A 63 2.94 10.50 7.42
CA LYS A 63 2.67 11.34 8.59
C LYS A 63 2.62 10.58 9.92
N ARG A 64 2.92 9.27 9.95
CA ARG A 64 3.00 8.44 11.16
C ARG A 64 1.71 8.38 11.98
N VAL A 65 0.55 8.39 11.31
CA VAL A 65 -0.74 8.30 12.00
C VAL A 65 -0.96 6.88 12.54
N THR A 66 -1.43 6.75 13.77
CA THR A 66 -1.63 5.43 14.38
C THR A 66 -2.63 4.57 13.61
N ILE A 67 -3.67 5.15 12.98
CA ILE A 67 -4.63 4.37 12.20
C ILE A 67 -4.03 3.82 10.90
N SER A 68 -3.14 4.57 10.26
CA SER A 68 -2.51 4.13 9.00
C SER A 68 -1.54 2.98 9.21
N TYR A 69 -0.93 2.86 10.39
CA TYR A 69 -0.18 1.67 10.79
C TYR A 69 -1.03 0.40 10.69
N TRP A 70 -2.21 0.39 11.30
CA TRP A 70 -3.07 -0.79 11.31
C TRP A 70 -3.62 -1.11 9.92
N ILE A 71 -4.08 -0.10 9.19
CA ILE A 71 -4.62 -0.26 7.83
C ILE A 71 -3.55 -0.85 6.90
N LEU A 72 -2.35 -0.25 6.88
CA LEU A 72 -1.29 -0.69 5.97
C LEU A 72 -0.78 -2.08 6.37
N LEU A 73 -0.63 -2.37 7.67
CA LEU A 73 -0.21 -3.69 8.13
C LEU A 73 -1.19 -4.79 7.71
N ILE A 74 -2.50 -4.58 7.88
CA ILE A 74 -3.54 -5.53 7.46
C ILE A 74 -3.51 -5.71 5.95
N LEU A 75 -3.46 -4.61 5.18
CA LEU A 75 -3.37 -4.67 3.72
C LEU A 75 -2.17 -5.50 3.25
N GLN A 76 -0.99 -5.28 3.85
CA GLN A 76 0.22 -5.99 3.45
C GLN A 76 0.19 -7.48 3.83
N ILE A 77 -0.43 -7.84 4.96
CA ILE A 77 -0.66 -9.26 5.30
C ILE A 77 -1.56 -9.92 4.25
N ILE A 78 -2.66 -9.26 3.86
CA ILE A 78 -3.55 -9.77 2.82
C ILE A 78 -2.80 -9.93 1.49
N PHE A 79 -2.05 -8.91 1.06
CA PHE A 79 -1.28 -8.98 -0.19
C PHE A 79 -0.17 -10.01 -0.16
N PHE A 80 0.45 -10.25 0.99
CA PHE A 80 1.42 -11.32 1.16
C PHE A 80 0.79 -12.68 0.85
N PHE A 81 -0.37 -12.99 1.44
CA PHE A 81 -1.05 -14.27 1.19
C PHE A 81 -1.55 -14.42 -0.25
N ILE A 82 -2.13 -13.35 -0.82
CA ILE A 82 -2.56 -13.36 -2.24
C ILE A 82 -1.34 -13.62 -3.14
N SER A 83 -0.25 -12.87 -2.93
CA SER A 83 0.95 -12.98 -3.75
C SER A 83 1.66 -14.33 -3.58
N ALA A 84 1.69 -14.88 -2.36
CA ALA A 84 2.21 -16.22 -2.11
C ALA A 84 1.39 -17.31 -2.81
N GLY A 85 0.05 -17.19 -2.78
CA GLY A 85 -0.85 -18.10 -3.49
C GLY A 85 -0.66 -18.06 -5.01
N LEU A 86 -0.53 -16.85 -5.57
CA LEU A 86 -0.30 -16.65 -7.00
C LEU A 86 1.11 -17.10 -7.42
N ALA A 87 2.14 -16.82 -6.60
CA ALA A 87 3.51 -17.27 -6.86
C ALA A 87 3.62 -18.79 -6.87
N LYS A 88 2.91 -19.49 -5.97
CA LYS A 88 2.87 -20.96 -5.96
C LYS A 88 2.20 -21.53 -7.21
N ARG A 89 1.16 -20.86 -7.73
CA ARG A 89 0.39 -21.35 -8.90
C ARG A 89 1.07 -21.07 -10.23
N PHE A 90 1.65 -19.88 -10.39
CA PHE A 90 2.15 -19.41 -11.67
C PHE A 90 3.68 -19.35 -11.74
N SER A 91 4.39 -19.36 -10.60
CA SER A 91 5.86 -19.30 -10.50
C SER A 91 6.54 -18.22 -11.35
N THR A 92 5.81 -17.15 -11.67
CA THR A 92 6.26 -16.04 -12.52
C THR A 92 6.43 -14.75 -11.72
N GLN A 93 7.31 -13.86 -12.22
CA GLN A 93 7.21 -12.44 -11.88
C GLN A 93 5.88 -11.92 -12.46
N PRO A 94 5.08 -11.13 -11.72
CA PRO A 94 5.45 -10.24 -10.61
C PRO A 94 5.15 -10.77 -9.19
N TYR A 95 4.52 -11.93 -9.04
CA TYR A 95 3.95 -12.37 -7.75
C TYR A 95 5.00 -12.62 -6.67
N ILE A 96 6.16 -13.17 -7.04
CA ILE A 96 7.29 -13.39 -6.11
C ILE A 96 7.80 -12.04 -5.58
N GLY A 97 7.93 -11.04 -6.46
CA GLY A 97 8.38 -9.70 -6.09
C GLY A 97 7.41 -9.03 -5.09
N ASN A 98 6.10 -9.11 -5.36
CA ASN A 98 5.07 -8.59 -4.47
C ASN A 98 5.07 -9.30 -3.11
N MET A 99 5.25 -10.62 -3.08
CA MET A 99 5.35 -11.39 -1.84
C MET A 99 6.54 -10.93 -0.99
N ILE A 100 7.73 -10.81 -1.58
CA ILE A 100 8.94 -10.36 -0.88
C ILE A 100 8.77 -8.91 -0.40
N TYR A 101 8.22 -8.04 -1.25
CA TYR A 101 7.98 -6.65 -0.90
C TYR A 101 6.99 -6.52 0.26
N SER A 102 5.86 -7.22 0.22
CA SER A 102 4.89 -7.21 1.31
C SER A 102 5.48 -7.71 2.62
N LEU A 103 6.31 -8.77 2.58
CA LEU A 103 7.01 -9.25 3.77
C LEU A 103 7.97 -8.20 4.34
N PHE A 104 8.75 -7.54 3.48
CA PHE A 104 9.64 -6.44 3.89
C PHE A 104 8.86 -5.32 4.58
N VAL A 105 7.72 -4.89 4.00
CA VAL A 105 6.89 -3.83 4.57
C VAL A 105 6.31 -4.26 5.92
N ILE A 106 5.82 -5.49 6.07
CA ILE A 106 5.32 -6.03 7.34
C ILE A 106 6.39 -5.95 8.42
N VAL A 107 7.58 -6.47 8.15
CA VAL A 107 8.69 -6.50 9.11
C VAL A 107 9.10 -5.09 9.53
N VAL A 108 9.31 -4.19 8.57
CA VAL A 108 9.69 -2.79 8.86
C VAL A 108 8.60 -2.09 9.66
N THR A 109 7.33 -2.29 9.31
CA THR A 109 6.19 -1.65 9.99
C THR A 109 6.10 -2.10 11.44
N ILE A 110 6.26 -3.40 11.73
CA ILE A 110 6.25 -3.94 13.10
C ILE A 110 7.44 -3.43 13.92
N LEU A 111 8.66 -3.47 13.36
CA LEU A 111 9.87 -3.00 14.06
C LEU A 111 9.81 -1.51 14.40
N ARG A 112 9.16 -0.72 13.55
CA ARG A 112 9.03 0.74 13.69
C ARG A 112 7.68 1.17 14.25
N ARG A 113 6.90 0.27 14.85
CA ARG A 113 5.57 0.59 15.41
C ARG A 113 5.57 1.80 16.35
N LYS A 114 6.65 1.98 17.13
CA LYS A 114 6.80 3.09 18.09
C LYS A 114 6.89 4.47 17.42
N GLU A 115 7.09 4.54 16.11
CA GLU A 115 7.07 5.82 15.39
C GLU A 115 5.64 6.31 15.08
N PHE A 116 4.61 5.45 15.19
CA PHE A 116 3.22 5.78 14.85
C PHE A 116 2.42 6.31 16.03
N CYS A 117 2.78 7.51 16.49
CA CYS A 117 2.17 8.15 17.66
C CYS A 117 1.19 9.28 17.31
N ASN A 118 1.15 9.70 16.04
CA ASN A 118 0.32 10.83 15.65
C ASN A 118 -1.14 10.41 15.56
N ARG A 119 -2.03 11.23 16.11
CA ARG A 119 -3.47 11.07 15.89
C ARG A 119 -3.91 11.90 14.68
N ILE A 120 -5.03 11.52 14.08
CA ILE A 120 -5.49 12.11 12.82
C ILE A 120 -5.93 13.57 12.99
N ASP A 121 -6.49 13.91 14.15
CA ASP A 121 -6.93 15.25 14.56
C ASP A 121 -5.77 16.27 14.60
N VAL A 122 -4.57 15.82 14.99
CA VAL A 122 -3.39 16.68 15.08
C VAL A 122 -2.94 17.18 13.70
N ILE A 123 -3.04 16.35 12.66
CA ILE A 123 -2.63 16.71 11.28
C ILE A 123 -3.55 17.78 10.68
N TRP A 124 -4.84 17.72 10.98
CA TRP A 124 -5.83 18.67 10.45
C TRP A 124 -5.74 20.06 11.09
N ASN A 125 -5.13 20.17 12.26
CA ASN A 125 -4.91 21.45 12.93
C ASN A 125 -3.59 22.11 12.52
N ASP A 126 -2.55 21.31 12.25
CA ASP A 126 -1.24 21.81 11.80
C ASP A 126 -1.29 22.42 10.38
N ASN A 127 -2.21 21.97 9.52
CA ASN A 127 -2.39 22.50 8.16
C ASN A 127 -3.34 23.73 8.09
N ARG A 128 -3.82 24.25 9.23
CA ARG A 128 -4.77 25.38 9.32
C ARG A 128 -4.21 26.65 9.98
N GLY A 129 -2.93 26.63 10.38
CA GLY A 129 -2.17 27.82 10.81
C GLY A 129 -1.25 28.31 9.69
#